data_AF-A0A2V9KDY0-F1
#
_entry.id   AF-A0A2V9KDY0-F1
#
_cell.length_a   1.000
_cell.length_b   1.000
_cell.length_c   1.000
_cell.angle_alpha   90.00
_cell.angle_beta   90.00
_cell.angle_gamma   90.00
#
_symmetry.space_group_name_H-M   'P 1'
#
loop_
_entity.id
_entity.type
_entity.pdbx_description
1 polymer ?
#
loop_
_entity_poly.entity_id
_entity_poly.type
_entity_poly.pdbx_seq_one_letter_code
_entity_poly.pdbx_strand_id
1 'polypeptide(L)' 'MFAQRGETLIKADLHVHTRYSGRAKHLRFLRCRDCYSDPVDLYRTAKRRGMDLVTITDHDSLDGCL' A
#
# COMPACT_ATOMS: atom_id res chain seq x y z
N MET A 1 -17.56 -19.88 32.15
CA MET A 1 -16.67 -18.86 31.57
C MET A 1 -16.12 -19.44 30.27
N PHE A 2 -16.66 -19.03 29.13
CA PHE A 2 -16.20 -19.53 27.83
C PHE A 2 -14.90 -18.82 27.47
N ALA A 3 -13.81 -19.56 27.32
CA ALA A 3 -12.57 -19.05 26.77
C ALA A 3 -12.82 -18.67 25.31
N GLN A 4 -12.84 -17.37 25.01
CA GLN A 4 -12.78 -16.89 23.63
C GLN A 4 -11.44 -17.34 23.06
N ARG A 5 -11.46 -18.12 21.97
CA ARG A 5 -10.26 -18.28 21.13
C ARG A 5 -9.85 -16.87 20.72
N GLY A 6 -8.60 -16.50 21.00
CA GLY A 6 -8.06 -15.19 20.68
C GLY A 6 -7.95 -15.02 19.16
N GLU A 7 -9.02 -14.55 18.52
CA GLU A 7 -8.95 -14.07 17.15
C GLU A 7 -8.15 -12.75 17.17
N THR A 8 -6.92 -12.82 16.66
CA THR A 8 -6.10 -11.62 16.51
C THR A 8 -6.60 -10.90 15.26
N LEU A 9 -7.16 -9.70 15.44
CA LEU A 9 -7.56 -8.85 14.32
C LEU A 9 -6.31 -8.43 13.55
N ILE A 10 -6.23 -8.82 12.27
CA ILE A 10 -5.12 -8.45 11.39
C ILE A 10 -5.39 -7.07 10.80
N LYS A 11 -4.45 -6.15 10.98
CA LYS A 11 -4.51 -4.79 10.45
C LYS A 11 -3.74 -4.70 9.13
N ALA A 12 -4.46 -4.39 8.05
CA ALA A 12 -3.90 -4.16 6.74
C ALA A 12 -4.68 -3.07 6.00
N ASP A 13 -3.98 -2.28 5.18
CA ASP A 13 -4.60 -1.57 4.06
C ASP A 13 -4.53 -2.51 2.85
N LEU A 14 -5.61 -2.58 2.07
CA LEU A 14 -5.73 -3.49 0.93
C LEU A 14 -5.65 -2.79 -0.42
N HIS A 15 -5.53 -1.46 -0.43
CA HIS A 15 -5.42 -0.68 -1.67
C HIS A 15 -4.41 0.44 -1.48
N VAL A 16 -3.17 0.16 -1.86
CA VAL A 16 -2.05 1.09 -1.66
C VAL A 16 -1.22 1.19 -2.93
N HIS A 17 -1.06 2.40 -3.43
CA HIS A 17 -0.22 2.70 -4.59
C HIS A 17 1.14 3.27 -4.18
N THR A 18 2.14 3.01 -5.01
CA THR A 18 3.48 3.57 -4.97
C THR A 18 3.75 4.36 -6.25
N ARG A 19 4.96 4.93 -6.37
CA ARG A 19 5.41 5.52 -7.62
C ARG A 19 5.35 4.56 -8.83
N TYR A 20 5.23 3.25 -8.63
CA TYR A 20 5.17 2.30 -9.75
C TYR A 20 3.79 2.22 -10.41
N SER A 21 2.75 2.87 -9.86
CA SER A 21 1.47 3.14 -10.55
C SER A 21 1.56 4.04 -11.79
N GLY A 22 2.73 4.62 -12.08
CA GLY A 22 2.96 5.39 -13.30
C GLY A 22 2.30 6.77 -13.29
N ARG A 23 1.70 7.16 -14.43
CA ARG A 23 1.11 8.50 -14.64
C ARG A 23 -0.39 8.50 -14.40
N ALA A 24 -0.90 9.61 -13.87
CA ALA A 24 -2.32 9.81 -13.66
C ALA A 24 -3.07 9.76 -15.00
N LYS A 25 -3.80 8.67 -15.25
CA LYS A 25 -4.45 8.40 -16.56
C LYS A 25 -5.54 9.43 -16.90
N HIS A 26 -6.14 10.06 -15.89
CA HIS A 26 -7.22 11.05 -16.02
C HIS A 26 -6.72 12.51 -16.11
N LEU A 27 -5.46 12.79 -15.75
CA LEU A 27 -4.90 14.14 -15.69
C LEU A 27 -3.65 14.28 -16.58
N ARG A 28 -3.68 13.67 -17.77
CA ARG A 28 -2.51 13.56 -18.67
C ARG A 28 -1.84 14.90 -19.00
N PHE A 29 -2.61 15.98 -19.10
CA PHE A 29 -2.09 17.31 -19.41
C PHE A 29 -1.16 17.86 -18.31
N LEU A 30 -1.36 17.48 -17.05
CA LEU A 30 -0.50 17.85 -15.93
C LEU A 30 0.81 17.06 -15.89
N ARG A 31 0.92 15.98 -16.70
CA ARG A 31 2.09 15.08 -16.73
C ARG A 31 2.52 14.58 -15.34
N CYS A 32 1.59 14.51 -14.40
CA CYS A 32 1.84 14.08 -13.03
C CYS A 32 1.84 12.56 -12.91
N ARG A 33 2.54 12.07 -11.87
CA ARG A 33 2.44 10.68 -11.42
C ARG A 33 1.16 10.47 -10.65
N ASP A 34 0.67 9.24 -10.69
CA ASP A 34 -0.52 8.84 -9.92
C ASP A 34 -0.22 8.81 -8.41
N CYS A 35 0.96 8.30 -8.07
CA CYS A 35 1.51 8.33 -6.72
C CYS A 35 3.01 8.64 -6.77
N TYR A 36 3.52 9.23 -5.68
CA TYR A 36 4.93 9.62 -5.54
C TYR A 36 5.64 8.87 -4.40
N SER A 37 4.91 8.11 -3.59
CA SER A 37 5.48 7.36 -2.47
C SER A 37 6.49 6.32 -2.94
N ASP A 38 7.67 6.30 -2.33
CA ASP A 38 8.64 5.22 -2.48
C ASP A 38 8.14 3.97 -1.74
N PRO A 39 8.23 2.75 -2.32
CA PRO A 39 7.75 1.53 -1.66
C PRO A 39 8.43 1.24 -0.31
N VAL A 40 9.71 1.56 -0.15
CA VAL A 40 10.45 1.34 1.09
C VAL A 40 9.96 2.28 2.17
N ASP A 41 9.70 3.55 1.84
CA ASP A 41 9.16 4.52 2.79
C ASP A 41 7.71 4.23 3.17
N LEU A 42 6.93 3.70 2.22
CA LEU A 42 5.59 3.17 2.45
C LEU A 42 5.63 2.00 3.43
N TYR A 43 6.50 1.01 3.20
CA TYR A 43 6.69 -0.13 4.11
C TYR A 43 7.06 0.34 5.53
N ARG A 44 8.08 1.19 5.65
CA ARG A 44 8.52 1.76 6.94
C ARG A 44 7.39 2.49 7.64
N THR A 45 6.58 3.24 6.90
CA THR A 45 5.45 3.98 7.46
C THR A 45 4.31 3.06 7.90
N ALA A 46 3.99 2.03 7.11
CA ALA A 46 2.98 1.03 7.48
C ALA A 46 3.39 0.27 8.75
N LYS A 47 4.67 -0.15 8.86
CA LYS A 47 5.19 -0.77 10.08
C LYS A 47 5.16 0.16 11.29
N ARG A 48 5.54 1.44 11.14
CA ARG A 48 5.41 2.45 12.22
C ARG A 48 3.97 2.68 12.67
N ARG A 49 2.98 2.49 11.77
CA ARG A 49 1.54 2.60 12.06
C ARG A 49 0.93 1.34 12.68
N GLY A 50 1.75 0.33 12.97
CA GLY A 50 1.31 -0.93 13.57
C GLY A 50 0.49 -1.80 12.62
N MET A 51 0.74 -1.73 11.31
CA MET A 51 0.16 -2.68 10.36
C MET A 51 0.83 -4.05 10.49
N ASP A 52 0.02 -5.11 10.52
CA ASP A 52 0.49 -6.49 10.57
C ASP A 52 0.98 -6.93 9.19
N LEU A 53 0.21 -6.58 8.16
CA LEU A 53 0.54 -6.84 6.75
C LEU A 53 0.73 -5.52 6.00
N VAL A 54 1.59 -5.55 4.98
CA VAL A 54 1.81 -4.44 4.05
C VAL A 54 1.45 -4.95 2.65
N THR A 55 0.56 -4.23 1.97
CA THR A 55 0.16 -4.54 0.60
C THR A 55 0.62 -3.42 -0.33
N ILE A 56 0.83 -3.78 -1.60
CA ILE A 56 1.09 -2.86 -2.71
C ILE A 56 0.22 -3.33 -3.88
N THR A 57 -0.55 -2.40 -4.43
CA THR A 57 -1.54 -2.65 -5.49
C THR A 57 -1.38 -1.61 -6.60
N ASP A 58 -0.18 -1.51 -7.18
CA ASP A 58 0.12 -0.56 -8.24
C ASP A 58 -0.70 -0.82 -9.52
N HIS A 59 -0.90 0.23 -10.32
CA HIS A 59 -1.63 0.12 -11.60
C HIS A 59 -0.84 -0.68 -12.62
N ASP A 60 -1.39 -1.82 -13.03
CA ASP A 60 -0.85 -2.67 -14.10
C ASP A 60 0.64 -3.04 -13.90
N SER A 61 1.14 -3.00 -12.65
CA SER A 61 2.55 -3.21 -12.32
C SER A 61 2.71 -3.90 -10.96
N LEU A 62 3.78 -4.69 -10.84
CA LEU A 62 4.26 -5.28 -9.58
C LEU A 62 5.62 -4.73 -9.15
N ASP A 63 6.17 -3.75 -9.86
CA ASP A 63 7.53 -3.22 -9.64
C ASP A 63 7.69 -2.56 -8.25
N GLY A 64 6.58 -2.18 -7.61
CA GLY A 64 6.60 -1.66 -6.24
C GLY A 64 6.97 -2.71 -5.18
N CYS A 65 6.90 -4.01 -5.50
CA CYS A 65 7.20 -5.09 -4.55
C CYS A 65 8.28 -6.08 -5.04
N LEU A 66 9.01 -5.76 -6.10
CA LEU A 66 10.15 -6.52 -6.62
C LEU A 66 11.48 -5.83 -6.26
#